data_AF-A0A438IYT7-F1
#
_entry.id   AF-A0A438IYT7-F1
#
_cell.length_a   1.000
_cell.length_b   1.000
_cell.length_c   1.000
_cell.angle_alpha   90.00
_cell.angle_beta   90.00
_cell.angle_gamma   90.00
#
_symmetry.space_group_name_H-M   'P 1'
#
loop_
_entity.id
_entity.type
_entity.pdbx_description
1 polymer ?
#
loop_
_entity_poly.entity_id
_entity_poly.type
_entity_poly.pdbx_seq_one_letter_code
_entity_poly.pdbx_strand_id
1 'polypeptide(L)'
;MDTTEAPPQDQASGQDDSSINQKLIDDLRTGNDALVAELEALNSSYQTLLSKSTEMEENLAEIRTQRDEILKRNVDLVKEIEEVSRERDSLRDKLSGVEASLRDCEDALGKKIDEGMIEQEKLQTRVEELLGEKKEREKILLENLGSLETIKECLIRVIDSLDEEKAGIVIEKSEEVVSDEELRPSIEAIKAVSVLASMVESKVSEYQEMRKKEKRELENSVVSLTEENRDINSLLRIALVEKDVVEKSLNRLKGNNEQKRVALLQIAERGLQKVGFGFMMGSAPNEVPVENLGSNAGKSSTLEVSAAMTELVDVFSHLLELESLNVASTVERIMKNLRQEITQLRRSLEESRSDTERLQSLTEKQAQKIAENTLYIKELEDREMVFAQNVEELLLEMKETEEEVARWREACELEVEAGKNVVEERDKVTLILKQELEKTKMALDISNGKLKLKEDLAAAAMAAQAAAERSLQLADSRAAELRERIEELTRQLEEAESRDRNRLRVRHVCWPWRALKVNPASNTNTRVGSVRRMLPEMQALLH
;
A
#
# COMPACT_ATOMS: atom_id res chain seq x y z
N MET A 1 40.29 -51.78 126.19
CA MET A 1 41.25 -52.13 127.25
C MET A 1 40.97 -51.20 128.41
N ASP A 2 40.76 -51.80 129.57
CA ASP A 2 40.96 -51.31 130.95
C ASP A 2 40.18 -50.03 131.35
N THR A 3 39.32 -49.99 132.39
CA THR A 3 39.51 -50.27 133.83
C THR A 3 40.69 -49.49 134.43
N THR A 4 40.63 -48.91 135.64
CA THR A 4 39.99 -49.42 136.86
C THR A 4 39.72 -48.31 137.92
N GLU A 5 38.78 -48.59 138.86
CA GLU A 5 38.80 -48.32 140.33
C GLU A 5 38.59 -46.92 140.98
N ALA A 6 37.39 -46.74 141.58
CA ALA A 6 36.99 -46.52 143.01
C ALA A 6 37.99 -45.94 144.08
N PRO A 7 37.60 -45.59 145.35
CA PRO A 7 36.32 -45.74 146.10
C PRO A 7 35.90 -44.46 146.95
N PRO A 8 35.29 -44.47 148.17
CA PRO A 8 33.84 -44.21 148.36
C PRO A 8 33.41 -43.30 149.57
N GLN A 9 32.11 -43.40 149.97
CA GLN A 9 31.38 -42.90 151.18
C GLN A 9 30.60 -41.56 151.05
N ASP A 10 29.45 -41.34 151.72
CA ASP A 10 28.31 -42.21 152.07
C ASP A 10 27.06 -41.33 152.41
N GLN A 11 25.85 -41.90 152.30
CA GLN A 11 24.47 -41.48 152.67
C GLN A 11 24.26 -40.34 153.73
N ALA A 12 23.17 -39.55 153.81
CA ALA A 12 21.79 -39.48 153.23
C ALA A 12 21.13 -38.13 153.70
N SER A 13 19.93 -37.63 153.33
CA SER A 13 18.92 -37.84 152.25
C SER A 13 17.86 -36.68 152.30
N GLY A 14 16.88 -36.63 151.37
CA GLY A 14 15.72 -35.70 151.36
C GLY A 14 15.93 -34.43 150.49
N GLN A 15 15.53 -34.38 149.22
CA GLN A 15 14.15 -34.27 148.64
C GLN A 15 13.37 -33.03 149.11
N ASP A 16 12.66 -32.27 148.25
CA ASP A 16 12.55 -32.28 146.78
C ASP A 16 12.02 -30.89 146.37
N ASP A 17 12.59 -30.23 145.34
CA ASP A 17 11.99 -29.02 144.69
C ASP A 17 12.80 -28.48 143.48
N SER A 18 14.11 -28.73 143.40
CA SER A 18 14.98 -28.12 142.36
C SER A 18 14.84 -28.74 140.97
N SER A 19 14.31 -29.97 140.86
CA SER A 19 14.23 -30.72 139.60
C SER A 19 13.12 -30.23 138.65
N ILE A 20 12.05 -29.66 139.20
CA ILE A 20 10.91 -29.14 138.42
C ILE A 20 11.29 -27.82 137.72
N ASN A 21 12.00 -26.94 138.43
CA ASN A 21 12.37 -25.61 137.92
C ASN A 21 13.38 -25.67 136.77
N GLN A 22 14.36 -26.58 136.81
CA GLN A 22 15.34 -26.70 135.73
C GLN A 22 14.68 -27.12 134.40
N LYS A 23 13.74 -28.08 134.47
CA LYS A 23 13.01 -28.57 133.32
C LYS A 23 12.11 -27.49 132.70
N LEU A 24 11.45 -26.69 133.54
CA LEU A 24 10.63 -25.55 133.10
C LEU A 24 11.46 -24.48 132.38
N ILE A 25 12.71 -24.26 132.79
CA ILE A 25 13.63 -23.30 132.16
C ILE A 25 14.10 -23.79 130.78
N ASP A 26 14.39 -25.08 130.64
CA ASP A 26 14.80 -25.67 129.35
C ASP A 26 13.62 -25.75 128.36
N ASP A 27 12.40 -26.05 128.84
CA ASP A 27 11.16 -25.98 128.04
C ASP A 27 10.85 -24.53 127.60
N LEU A 28 11.09 -23.52 128.45
CA LEU A 28 10.95 -22.10 128.10
C LEU A 28 12.04 -21.61 127.12
N ARG A 29 13.27 -22.12 127.24
CA ARG A 29 14.35 -21.83 126.27
C ARG A 29 14.03 -22.40 124.90
N THR A 30 13.72 -23.69 124.84
CA THR A 30 13.38 -24.35 123.57
C THR A 30 12.12 -23.75 122.92
N GLY A 31 11.13 -23.33 123.71
CA GLY A 31 9.99 -22.55 123.23
C GLY A 31 10.35 -21.19 122.64
N ASN A 32 11.25 -20.44 123.30
CA ASN A 32 11.77 -19.18 122.76
C ASN A 32 12.63 -19.39 121.50
N ASP A 33 13.52 -20.37 121.49
CA ASP A 33 14.38 -20.68 120.33
C ASP A 33 13.52 -21.12 119.12
N ALA A 34 12.43 -21.84 119.35
CA ALA A 34 11.44 -22.17 118.32
C ALA A 34 10.69 -20.93 117.80
N LEU A 35 10.25 -20.02 118.68
CA LEU A 35 9.62 -18.76 118.30
C LEU A 35 10.57 -17.82 117.53
N VAL A 36 11.86 -17.80 117.89
CA VAL A 36 12.90 -17.05 117.17
C VAL A 36 13.09 -17.65 115.79
N ALA A 37 13.21 -18.97 115.65
CA ALA A 37 13.32 -19.64 114.36
C ALA A 37 12.07 -19.41 113.47
N GLU A 38 10.87 -19.37 114.06
CA GLU A 38 9.62 -19.09 113.35
C GLU A 38 9.53 -17.61 112.90
N LEU A 39 10.01 -16.66 113.73
CA LEU A 39 10.16 -15.25 113.35
C LEU A 39 11.21 -15.04 112.25
N GLU A 40 12.35 -15.74 112.31
CA GLU A 40 13.39 -15.68 111.29
C GLU A 40 12.92 -16.29 109.95
N ALA A 41 12.16 -17.40 110.00
CA ALA A 41 11.51 -17.98 108.83
C ALA A 41 10.44 -17.04 108.24
N LEU A 42 9.63 -16.40 109.07
CA LEU A 42 8.62 -15.43 108.64
C LEU A 42 9.26 -14.18 108.02
N ASN A 43 10.33 -13.66 108.62
CA ASN A 43 11.10 -12.54 108.08
C ASN A 43 11.76 -12.91 106.74
N SER A 44 12.35 -14.11 106.64
CA SER A 44 12.92 -14.62 105.38
C SER A 44 11.86 -14.78 104.28
N SER A 45 10.67 -15.24 104.65
CA SER A 45 9.50 -15.31 103.75
C SER A 45 9.05 -13.92 103.29
N TYR A 46 8.95 -12.95 104.22
CA TYR A 46 8.59 -11.57 103.92
C TYR A 46 9.61 -10.90 102.99
N GLN A 47 10.92 -11.06 103.23
CA GLN A 47 11.98 -10.55 102.36
C GLN A 47 11.92 -11.18 100.96
N THR A 48 11.65 -12.49 100.88
CA THR A 48 11.45 -13.20 99.60
C THR A 48 10.23 -12.66 98.84
N LEU A 49 9.14 -12.36 99.55
CA LEU A 49 7.92 -11.79 98.96
C LEU A 49 8.11 -10.33 98.54
N LEU A 50 8.89 -9.55 99.30
CA LEU A 50 9.28 -8.18 98.95
C LEU A 50 10.12 -8.17 97.67
N SER A 51 11.13 -9.04 97.57
CA SER A 51 11.98 -9.21 96.39
C SER A 51 11.17 -9.60 95.13
N LYS A 52 10.20 -10.52 95.28
CA LYS A 52 9.26 -10.87 94.20
C LYS A 52 8.33 -9.73 93.83
N SER A 53 7.94 -8.89 94.79
CA SER A 53 7.12 -7.70 94.53
C SER A 53 7.90 -6.67 93.71
N THR A 54 9.16 -6.40 94.06
CA THR A 54 10.03 -5.49 93.29
C THR A 54 10.31 -6.02 91.89
N GLU A 55 10.61 -7.33 91.76
CA GLU A 55 10.80 -7.98 90.46
C GLU A 55 9.52 -7.89 89.60
N MET A 56 8.33 -8.07 90.19
CA MET A 56 7.07 -7.92 89.46
C MET A 56 6.82 -6.45 89.05
N GLU A 57 7.16 -5.47 89.88
CA GLU A 57 7.05 -4.04 89.56
C GLU A 57 8.00 -3.62 88.43
N GLU A 58 9.23 -4.12 88.42
CA GLU A 58 10.21 -3.92 87.34
C GLU A 58 9.71 -4.53 86.03
N ASN A 59 9.25 -5.78 86.04
CA ASN A 59 8.64 -6.44 84.87
C ASN A 59 7.40 -5.66 84.36
N LEU A 60 6.56 -5.14 85.25
CA LEU A 60 5.41 -4.31 84.87
C LEU A 60 5.82 -2.95 84.29
N ALA A 61 6.95 -2.38 84.71
CA ALA A 61 7.51 -1.18 84.12
C ALA A 61 8.05 -1.45 82.70
N GLU A 62 8.76 -2.57 82.50
CA GLU A 62 9.27 -2.96 81.18
C GLU A 62 8.14 -3.28 80.19
N ILE A 63 7.09 -3.99 80.61
CA ILE A 63 5.92 -4.25 79.76
C ILE A 63 5.23 -2.93 79.35
N ARG A 64 5.24 -1.91 80.23
CA ARG A 64 4.68 -0.57 79.90
C ARG A 64 5.55 0.14 78.86
N THR A 65 6.87 0.17 79.02
CA THR A 65 7.76 0.83 78.03
C THR A 65 7.70 0.14 76.68
N GLN A 66 7.76 -1.20 76.64
CA GLN A 66 7.60 -1.98 75.39
C GLN A 66 6.26 -1.69 74.71
N ARG A 67 5.16 -1.65 75.46
CA ARG A 67 3.82 -1.31 74.92
C ARG A 67 3.76 0.12 74.38
N ASP A 68 4.34 1.09 75.06
CA ASP A 68 4.34 2.48 74.62
C ASP A 68 5.23 2.70 73.37
N GLU A 69 6.34 1.96 73.25
CA GLU A 69 7.13 1.92 72.01
C GLU A 69 6.37 1.27 70.84
N ILE A 70 5.65 0.17 71.08
CA ILE A 70 4.82 -0.50 70.06
C ILE A 70 3.70 0.44 69.60
N LEU A 71 3.05 1.15 70.52
CA LEU A 71 2.05 2.18 70.19
C LEU A 71 2.65 3.29 69.32
N LYS A 72 3.87 3.75 69.63
CA LYS A 72 4.57 4.75 68.80
C LYS A 72 4.85 4.22 67.39
N ARG A 73 5.42 3.01 67.27
CA ARG A 73 5.67 2.35 65.97
C ARG A 73 4.39 2.18 65.15
N ASN A 74 3.28 1.81 65.79
CA ASN A 74 1.98 1.70 65.13
C ASN A 74 1.46 3.05 64.61
N VAL A 75 1.64 4.14 65.37
CA VAL A 75 1.26 5.49 64.93
C VAL A 75 2.09 5.94 63.72
N ASP A 76 3.38 5.63 63.69
CA ASP A 76 4.24 6.00 62.57
C ASP A 76 3.92 5.16 61.32
N LEU A 77 3.70 3.84 61.46
CA LEU A 77 3.22 2.98 60.37
C LEU A 77 1.85 3.42 59.78
N VAL A 78 0.93 3.93 60.60
CA VAL A 78 -0.35 4.46 60.10
C VAL A 78 -0.15 5.68 59.20
N LYS A 79 0.78 6.58 59.53
CA LYS A 79 1.11 7.74 58.68
C LYS A 79 1.70 7.30 57.34
N GLU A 80 2.62 6.33 57.35
CA GLU A 80 3.20 5.76 56.13
C GLU A 80 2.11 5.13 55.23
N ILE A 81 1.14 4.42 55.82
CA ILE A 81 -0.02 3.85 55.10
C ILE A 81 -0.93 4.96 54.52
N GLU A 82 -1.13 6.07 55.24
CA GLU A 82 -1.88 7.23 54.75
C GLU A 82 -1.14 7.97 53.61
N GLU A 83 0.19 8.05 53.65
CA GLU A 83 1.03 8.61 52.60
C GLU A 83 0.98 7.74 51.33
N VAL A 84 1.26 6.45 51.45
CA VAL A 84 1.19 5.49 50.34
C VAL A 84 -0.23 5.44 49.75
N SER A 85 -1.28 5.59 50.57
CA SER A 85 -2.66 5.67 50.06
C SER A 85 -2.91 6.93 49.23
N ARG A 86 -2.41 8.10 49.67
CA ARG A 86 -2.50 9.35 48.90
C ARG A 86 -1.73 9.27 47.58
N GLU A 87 -0.55 8.66 47.58
CA GLU A 87 0.24 8.45 46.36
C GLU A 87 -0.47 7.50 45.39
N ARG A 88 -0.97 6.36 45.87
CA ARG A 88 -1.77 5.40 45.09
C ARG A 88 -2.97 6.06 44.43
N ASP A 89 -3.69 6.91 45.16
CA ASP A 89 -4.89 7.55 44.65
C ASP A 89 -4.54 8.66 43.63
N SER A 90 -3.46 9.43 43.85
CA SER A 90 -2.92 10.35 42.84
C SER A 90 -2.42 9.65 41.57
N LEU A 91 -1.82 8.46 41.69
CA LEU A 91 -1.43 7.65 40.54
C LEU A 91 -2.64 7.08 39.80
N ARG A 92 -3.71 6.71 40.52
CA ARG A 92 -4.97 6.26 39.93
C ARG A 92 -5.62 7.38 39.10
N ASP A 93 -5.68 8.60 39.62
CA ASP A 93 -6.25 9.74 38.90
C ASP A 93 -5.45 10.05 37.62
N LYS A 94 -4.11 9.97 37.68
CA LYS A 94 -3.24 10.11 36.50
C LYS A 94 -3.48 9.00 35.47
N LEU A 95 -3.62 7.75 35.92
CA LEU A 95 -3.95 6.61 35.05
C LEU A 95 -5.28 6.82 34.34
N SER A 96 -6.34 7.20 35.07
CA SER A 96 -7.65 7.48 34.47
C SER A 96 -7.61 8.67 33.49
N GLY A 97 -6.77 9.69 33.74
CA GLY A 97 -6.52 10.78 32.79
C GLY A 97 -5.85 10.30 31.49
N VAL A 98 -4.84 9.43 31.60
CA VAL A 98 -4.17 8.82 30.43
C VAL A 98 -5.14 7.92 29.66
N GLU A 99 -5.90 7.06 30.33
CA GLU A 99 -6.94 6.20 29.72
C GLU A 99 -8.07 6.99 29.03
N ALA A 100 -8.37 8.21 29.50
CA ALA A 100 -9.31 9.10 28.81
C ALA A 100 -8.68 9.66 27.53
N SER A 101 -7.46 10.21 27.62
CA SER A 101 -6.74 10.75 26.46
C SER A 101 -6.42 9.70 25.39
N LEU A 102 -6.22 8.44 25.80
CA LEU A 102 -6.02 7.32 24.89
C LEU A 102 -7.30 7.02 24.10
N ARG A 103 -8.46 6.96 24.78
CA ARG A 103 -9.76 6.78 24.10
C ARG A 103 -10.09 7.91 23.15
N ASP A 104 -9.83 9.17 23.54
CA ASP A 104 -10.02 10.32 22.65
C ASP A 104 -9.12 10.24 21.40
N CYS A 105 -7.91 9.68 21.54
CA CYS A 105 -6.97 9.44 20.44
C CYS A 105 -7.43 8.27 19.55
N GLU A 106 -7.87 7.15 20.13
CA GLU A 106 -8.44 5.99 19.43
C GLU A 106 -9.67 6.40 18.60
N ASP A 107 -10.60 7.17 19.18
CA ASP A 107 -11.78 7.70 18.50
C ASP A 107 -11.41 8.67 17.36
N ALA A 108 -10.34 9.45 17.51
CA ALA A 108 -9.84 10.34 16.46
C ALA A 108 -9.15 9.58 15.31
N LEU A 109 -8.42 8.51 15.62
CA LEU A 109 -7.83 7.61 14.63
C LEU A 109 -8.91 6.82 13.88
N GLY A 110 -9.94 6.32 14.58
CA GLY A 110 -11.08 5.65 13.96
C GLY A 110 -11.76 6.52 12.90
N LYS A 111 -12.05 7.79 13.23
CA LYS A 111 -12.62 8.75 12.26
C LYS A 111 -11.73 8.98 11.04
N LYS A 112 -10.41 9.10 11.22
CA LYS A 112 -9.47 9.25 10.10
C LYS A 112 -9.42 8.01 9.21
N ILE A 113 -9.56 6.81 9.79
CA ILE A 113 -9.64 5.56 9.03
C ILE A 113 -10.93 5.52 8.20
N ASP A 114 -12.08 5.85 8.81
CA ASP A 114 -13.37 5.92 8.11
C ASP A 114 -13.37 6.97 6.97
N GLU A 115 -12.83 8.16 7.23
CA GLU A 115 -12.63 9.22 6.22
C GLU A 115 -11.74 8.74 5.07
N GLY A 116 -10.60 8.09 5.39
CA GLY A 116 -9.68 7.53 4.41
C GLY A 116 -10.29 6.40 3.56
N MET A 117 -11.14 5.54 4.14
CA MET A 117 -11.88 4.52 3.38
C MET A 117 -12.87 5.17 2.40
N ILE A 118 -13.59 6.22 2.82
CA ILE A 118 -14.53 6.95 1.97
C ILE A 118 -13.80 7.65 0.80
N GLU A 119 -12.60 8.18 1.02
CA GLU A 119 -11.77 8.74 -0.05
C GLU A 119 -11.22 7.65 -0.99
N GLN A 120 -10.78 6.52 -0.44
CA GLN A 120 -10.33 5.38 -1.24
C GLN A 120 -11.44 4.82 -2.13
N GLU A 121 -12.67 4.70 -1.63
CA GLU A 121 -13.83 4.26 -2.41
C GLU A 121 -14.15 5.25 -3.56
N LYS A 122 -14.13 6.56 -3.28
CA LYS A 122 -14.28 7.59 -4.33
C LYS A 122 -13.20 7.50 -5.41
N LEU A 123 -11.94 7.29 -5.01
CA LEU A 123 -10.83 7.13 -5.94
C LEU A 123 -10.96 5.84 -6.76
N GLN A 124 -11.37 4.72 -6.14
CA GLN A 124 -11.68 3.47 -6.87
C GLN A 124 -12.78 3.67 -7.91
N THR A 125 -13.92 4.27 -7.53
CA THR A 125 -14.99 4.56 -8.49
C THR A 125 -14.53 5.48 -9.63
N ARG A 126 -13.68 6.47 -9.34
CA ARG A 126 -13.14 7.36 -10.38
C ARG A 126 -12.15 6.65 -11.31
N VAL A 127 -11.38 5.69 -10.80
CA VAL A 127 -10.51 4.83 -11.62
C VAL A 127 -11.34 3.89 -12.50
N GLU A 128 -12.43 3.32 -11.99
CA GLU A 128 -13.36 2.50 -12.79
C GLU A 128 -14.02 3.30 -13.92
N GLU A 129 -14.47 4.53 -13.64
CA GLU A 129 -14.96 5.46 -14.67
C GLU A 129 -13.91 5.73 -15.76
N LEU A 130 -12.68 6.10 -15.37
CA LEU A 130 -11.59 6.40 -16.30
C LEU A 130 -11.15 5.18 -17.13
N LEU A 131 -11.19 3.97 -16.54
CA LEU A 131 -10.96 2.72 -17.27
C LEU A 131 -12.10 2.41 -18.24
N GLY A 132 -13.35 2.76 -17.89
CA GLY A 132 -14.49 2.71 -18.80
C GLY A 132 -14.34 3.66 -19.99
N GLU A 133 -14.01 4.92 -19.72
CA GLU A 133 -13.70 5.93 -20.75
C GLU A 133 -12.54 5.48 -21.66
N LYS A 134 -11.46 4.90 -21.10
CA LYS A 134 -10.34 4.40 -21.90
C LYS A 134 -10.79 3.30 -22.86
N LYS A 135 -11.54 2.30 -22.39
CA LYS A 135 -12.01 1.18 -23.23
C LYS A 135 -12.90 1.64 -24.38
N GLU A 136 -13.76 2.65 -24.16
CA GLU A 136 -14.58 3.18 -25.25
C GLU A 136 -13.74 4.00 -26.26
N ARG A 137 -12.72 4.75 -25.81
CA ARG A 137 -11.74 5.41 -26.71
C ARG A 137 -10.97 4.38 -27.55
N GLU A 138 -10.48 3.31 -26.93
CA GLU A 138 -9.75 2.21 -27.59
C GLU A 138 -10.63 1.54 -28.68
N LYS A 139 -11.89 1.25 -28.35
CA LYS A 139 -12.88 0.72 -29.30
C LYS A 139 -13.11 1.66 -30.49
N ILE A 140 -13.28 2.97 -30.24
CA ILE A 140 -13.44 3.97 -31.31
C ILE A 140 -12.18 4.04 -32.21
N LEU A 141 -10.97 3.92 -31.62
CA LEU A 141 -9.72 3.87 -32.38
C LEU A 141 -9.63 2.63 -33.29
N LEU A 142 -10.07 1.46 -32.80
CA LEU A 142 -10.16 0.23 -33.60
C LEU A 142 -11.16 0.35 -34.76
N GLU A 143 -12.35 0.93 -34.52
CA GLU A 143 -13.35 1.18 -35.58
C GLU A 143 -12.83 2.18 -36.63
N ASN A 144 -12.10 3.22 -36.21
CA ASN A 144 -11.45 4.19 -37.09
C ASN A 144 -10.29 3.57 -37.89
N LEU A 145 -9.48 2.70 -37.28
CA LEU A 145 -8.38 2.01 -37.95
C LEU A 145 -8.89 1.11 -39.08
N GLY A 146 -9.93 0.29 -38.81
CA GLY A 146 -10.57 -0.52 -39.85
C GLY A 146 -11.16 0.34 -40.98
N SER A 147 -11.74 1.50 -40.64
CA SER A 147 -12.22 2.46 -41.65
C SER A 147 -11.07 3.00 -42.51
N LEU A 148 -9.93 3.36 -41.93
CA LEU A 148 -8.74 3.82 -42.64
C LEU A 148 -8.14 2.74 -43.55
N GLU A 149 -8.14 1.47 -43.13
CA GLU A 149 -7.71 0.35 -43.97
C GLU A 149 -8.60 0.19 -45.21
N THR A 150 -9.93 0.30 -45.06
CA THR A 150 -10.83 0.26 -46.25
C THR A 150 -10.61 1.45 -47.19
N ILE A 151 -10.29 2.64 -46.68
CA ILE A 151 -9.97 3.82 -47.49
C ILE A 151 -8.64 3.60 -48.23
N LYS A 152 -7.62 3.08 -47.53
CA LYS A 152 -6.32 2.72 -48.11
C LYS A 152 -6.47 1.76 -49.28
N GLU A 153 -7.24 0.68 -49.11
CA GLU A 153 -7.56 -0.26 -50.20
C GLU A 153 -8.32 0.40 -51.37
N CYS A 154 -9.29 1.28 -51.07
CA CYS A 154 -10.00 2.03 -52.11
C CYS A 154 -9.06 2.90 -52.95
N LEU A 155 -8.15 3.64 -52.31
CA LEU A 155 -7.18 4.49 -52.99
C LEU A 155 -6.21 3.66 -53.85
N ILE A 156 -5.69 2.55 -53.33
CA ILE A 156 -4.84 1.62 -54.10
C ILE A 156 -5.58 1.12 -55.36
N ARG A 157 -6.84 0.68 -55.24
CA ARG A 157 -7.65 0.26 -56.40
C ARG A 157 -7.87 1.37 -57.43
N VAL A 158 -7.99 2.63 -57.00
CA VAL A 158 -8.10 3.78 -57.92
C VAL A 158 -6.79 4.01 -58.65
N ILE A 159 -5.64 3.95 -57.95
CA ILE A 159 -4.31 4.12 -58.57
C ILE A 159 -4.05 3.00 -59.59
N ASP A 160 -4.29 1.74 -59.20
CA ASP A 160 -4.19 0.55 -60.08
C ASP A 160 -5.10 0.63 -61.33
N SER A 161 -6.15 1.45 -61.29
CA SER A 161 -7.06 1.68 -62.44
C SER A 161 -6.66 2.84 -63.35
N LEU A 162 -5.70 3.67 -62.91
CA LEU A 162 -5.18 4.82 -63.63
C LEU A 162 -3.79 4.55 -64.25
N ASP A 163 -3.00 3.62 -63.67
CA ASP A 163 -1.71 3.19 -64.21
C ASP A 163 -1.86 1.95 -65.11
N GLU A 164 -1.58 2.11 -66.42
CA GLU A 164 -1.51 0.98 -67.36
C GLU A 164 -0.22 0.15 -67.19
N GLU A 165 0.84 0.75 -66.63
CA GLU A 165 2.04 0.05 -66.17
C GLU A 165 2.02 -0.10 -64.64
N LYS A 166 1.94 -1.32 -64.13
CA LYS A 166 1.94 -1.62 -62.69
C LYS A 166 3.28 -1.30 -62.02
N ALA A 167 3.48 -0.05 -61.64
CA ALA A 167 4.54 0.35 -60.72
C ALA A 167 4.16 -0.08 -59.29
N GLY A 168 4.99 -0.95 -58.68
CA GLY A 168 4.74 -1.42 -57.31
C GLY A 168 4.88 -0.29 -56.29
N ILE A 169 3.76 0.10 -55.67
CA ILE A 169 3.72 1.15 -54.65
C ILE A 169 4.41 0.65 -53.36
N VAL A 170 5.62 1.15 -53.10
CA VAL A 170 6.32 0.95 -51.83
C VAL A 170 6.11 2.17 -50.95
N ILE A 171 5.34 2.00 -49.87
CA ILE A 171 5.19 3.02 -48.83
C ILE A 171 6.27 2.76 -47.78
N GLU A 172 7.29 3.61 -47.71
CA GLU A 172 8.30 3.56 -46.65
C GLU A 172 7.66 3.82 -45.28
N LYS A 173 8.00 2.98 -44.30
CA LYS A 173 7.66 3.23 -42.89
C LYS A 173 8.63 4.24 -42.31
N SER A 174 8.15 5.44 -42.01
CA SER A 174 8.92 6.43 -41.25
C SER A 174 8.94 6.05 -39.77
N GLU A 175 10.11 5.72 -39.24
CA GLU A 175 10.34 5.59 -37.79
C GLU A 175 10.20 6.97 -37.13
N GLU A 176 9.03 7.25 -36.55
CA GLU A 176 8.84 8.43 -35.71
C GLU A 176 8.46 7.98 -34.29
N VAL A 177 9.16 8.54 -33.31
CA VAL A 177 9.04 8.17 -31.90
C VAL A 177 7.86 8.94 -31.29
N VAL A 178 6.67 8.38 -31.46
CA VAL A 178 5.47 8.81 -30.73
C VAL A 178 5.39 7.98 -29.45
N SER A 179 5.39 8.65 -28.30
CA SER A 179 5.46 8.03 -26.96
C SER A 179 4.19 7.32 -26.50
N ASP A 180 3.15 7.26 -27.35
CA ASP A 180 1.85 6.67 -27.05
C ASP A 180 1.60 5.47 -27.97
N GLU A 181 2.04 4.30 -27.50
CA GLU A 181 2.11 3.04 -28.27
C GLU A 181 0.73 2.58 -28.78
N GLU A 182 -0.36 3.00 -28.11
CA GLU A 182 -1.75 2.72 -28.47
C GLU A 182 -2.23 3.52 -29.70
N LEU A 183 -1.71 4.74 -29.92
CA LEU A 183 -2.10 5.60 -31.04
C LEU A 183 -1.25 5.40 -32.31
N ARG A 184 -0.03 4.86 -32.16
CA ARG A 184 0.94 4.64 -33.25
C ARG A 184 0.34 3.96 -34.50
N PRO A 185 -0.44 2.86 -34.42
CA PRO A 185 -1.02 2.21 -35.61
C PRO A 185 -2.00 3.10 -36.37
N SER A 186 -2.82 3.89 -35.65
CA SER A 186 -3.78 4.81 -36.26
C SER A 186 -3.07 5.97 -36.97
N ILE A 187 -1.99 6.50 -36.38
CA ILE A 187 -1.18 7.57 -36.99
C ILE A 187 -0.48 7.07 -38.25
N GLU A 188 0.11 5.86 -38.23
CA GLU A 188 0.70 5.23 -39.42
C GLU A 188 -0.33 5.02 -40.55
N ALA A 189 -1.54 4.56 -40.21
CA ALA A 189 -2.62 4.37 -41.18
C ALA A 189 -3.08 5.70 -41.82
N ILE A 190 -3.25 6.77 -41.02
CA ILE A 190 -3.59 8.11 -41.52
C ILE A 190 -2.49 8.64 -42.46
N LYS A 191 -1.21 8.51 -42.09
CA LYS A 191 -0.08 8.91 -42.93
C LYS A 191 -0.09 8.16 -44.28
N ALA A 192 -0.28 6.84 -44.26
CA ALA A 192 -0.35 6.03 -45.48
C ALA A 192 -1.53 6.42 -46.39
N VAL A 193 -2.71 6.68 -45.82
CA VAL A 193 -3.89 7.17 -46.56
C VAL A 193 -3.62 8.54 -47.19
N SER A 194 -2.97 9.46 -46.47
CA SER A 194 -2.62 10.80 -46.96
C SER A 194 -1.64 10.77 -48.15
N VAL A 195 -0.63 9.90 -48.10
CA VAL A 195 0.31 9.69 -49.22
C VAL A 195 -0.42 9.11 -50.44
N LEU A 196 -1.27 8.09 -50.25
CA LEU A 196 -2.05 7.50 -51.34
C LEU A 196 -3.04 8.49 -51.96
N ALA A 197 -3.68 9.34 -51.14
CA ALA A 197 -4.60 10.37 -51.62
C ALA A 197 -3.89 11.41 -52.50
N SER A 198 -2.72 11.89 -52.05
CA SER A 198 -1.86 12.80 -52.83
C SER A 198 -1.44 12.18 -54.18
N MET A 199 -1.15 10.87 -54.20
CA MET A 199 -0.79 10.16 -55.42
C MET A 199 -1.98 9.96 -56.38
N VAL A 200 -3.17 9.68 -55.86
CA VAL A 200 -4.41 9.69 -56.66
C VAL A 200 -4.63 11.06 -57.29
N GLU A 201 -4.45 12.15 -56.53
CA GLU A 201 -4.62 13.52 -57.03
C GLU A 201 -3.66 13.82 -58.20
N SER A 202 -2.37 13.49 -58.07
CA SER A 202 -1.40 13.62 -59.16
C SER A 202 -1.81 12.84 -60.41
N LYS A 203 -2.07 11.53 -60.28
CA LYS A 203 -2.45 10.65 -61.41
C LYS A 203 -3.75 11.09 -62.09
N VAL A 204 -4.75 11.54 -61.33
CA VAL A 204 -6.00 12.09 -61.89
C VAL A 204 -5.72 13.39 -62.65
N SER A 205 -4.83 14.26 -62.16
CA SER A 205 -4.45 15.49 -62.86
C SER A 205 -3.72 15.22 -64.18
N GLU A 206 -2.79 14.26 -64.20
CA GLU A 206 -2.06 13.79 -65.38
C GLU A 206 -3.02 13.22 -66.44
N TYR A 207 -3.96 12.35 -66.03
CA TYR A 207 -5.00 11.80 -66.90
C TYR A 207 -5.89 12.90 -67.50
N GLN A 208 -6.31 13.88 -66.68
CA GLN A 208 -7.10 15.01 -67.17
C GLN A 208 -6.32 15.87 -68.17
N GLU A 209 -5.02 16.07 -67.98
CA GLU A 209 -4.19 16.76 -68.96
C GLU A 209 -4.05 15.99 -70.26
N MET A 210 -3.82 14.66 -70.19
CA MET A 210 -3.74 13.80 -71.37
C MET A 210 -5.04 13.87 -72.17
N ARG A 211 -6.21 13.73 -71.51
CA ARG A 211 -7.52 13.91 -72.14
C ARG A 211 -7.73 15.31 -72.73
N LYS A 212 -7.22 16.37 -72.09
CA LYS A 212 -7.23 17.73 -72.65
C LYS A 212 -6.30 17.90 -73.85
N LYS A 213 -5.21 17.12 -73.97
CA LYS A 213 -4.30 17.10 -75.14
C LYS A 213 -4.96 16.36 -76.30
N GLU A 214 -5.37 15.11 -76.08
CA GLU A 214 -6.11 14.28 -77.04
C GLU A 214 -7.36 14.99 -77.59
N LYS A 215 -8.17 15.61 -76.72
CA LYS A 215 -9.35 16.37 -77.16
C LYS A 215 -8.98 17.52 -78.11
N ARG A 216 -7.92 18.28 -77.82
CA ARG A 216 -7.46 19.38 -78.70
C ARG A 216 -6.92 18.87 -80.02
N GLU A 217 -6.24 17.73 -80.02
CA GLU A 217 -5.75 17.08 -81.24
C GLU A 217 -6.91 16.60 -82.11
N LEU A 218 -7.94 16.00 -81.51
CA LEU A 218 -9.18 15.63 -82.20
C LEU A 218 -9.97 16.85 -82.70
N GLU A 219 -10.07 17.93 -81.91
CA GLU A 219 -10.70 19.19 -82.34
C GLU A 219 -9.94 19.82 -83.52
N ASN A 220 -8.61 19.88 -83.47
CA ASN A 220 -7.78 20.36 -84.58
C ASN A 220 -7.93 19.49 -85.83
N SER A 221 -7.97 18.16 -85.67
CA SER A 221 -8.19 17.20 -86.76
C SER A 221 -9.56 17.39 -87.41
N VAL A 222 -10.62 17.58 -86.61
CA VAL A 222 -11.96 17.91 -87.12
C VAL A 222 -11.97 19.24 -87.85
N VAL A 223 -11.30 20.28 -87.34
CA VAL A 223 -11.19 21.58 -88.04
C VAL A 223 -10.49 21.41 -89.39
N SER A 224 -9.33 20.76 -89.44
CA SER A 224 -8.59 20.45 -90.69
C SER A 224 -9.48 19.72 -91.69
N LEU A 225 -10.16 18.66 -91.26
CA LEU A 225 -11.08 17.90 -92.10
C LEU A 225 -12.28 18.73 -92.58
N THR A 226 -12.78 19.70 -91.80
CA THR A 226 -13.83 20.62 -92.26
C THR A 226 -13.32 21.67 -93.25
N GLU A 227 -12.08 22.12 -93.13
CA GLU A 227 -11.42 23.02 -94.09
C GLU A 227 -11.14 22.30 -95.42
N GLU A 228 -10.56 21.10 -95.37
CA GLU A 228 -10.36 20.24 -96.54
C GLU A 228 -11.69 19.93 -97.26
N ASN A 229 -12.76 19.60 -96.52
CA ASN A 229 -14.09 19.42 -97.10
C ASN A 229 -14.64 20.70 -97.74
N ARG A 230 -14.31 21.88 -97.19
CA ARG A 230 -14.71 23.19 -97.75
C ARG A 230 -13.96 23.48 -99.04
N ASP A 231 -12.68 23.16 -99.10
CA ASP A 231 -11.85 23.31 -100.30
C ASP A 231 -12.25 22.32 -101.40
N ILE A 232 -12.53 21.06 -101.05
CA ILE A 232 -13.12 20.08 -101.98
C ILE A 232 -14.47 20.58 -102.52
N ASN A 233 -15.34 21.16 -101.67
CA ASN A 233 -16.61 21.74 -102.10
C ASN A 233 -16.41 22.96 -103.04
N SER A 234 -15.40 23.79 -102.76
CA SER A 234 -14.98 24.90 -103.61
C SER A 234 -14.50 24.43 -104.98
N LEU A 235 -13.60 23.43 -105.01
CA LEU A 235 -13.11 22.80 -106.24
C LEU A 235 -14.24 22.15 -107.04
N LEU A 236 -15.18 21.46 -106.39
CA LEU A 236 -16.37 20.89 -107.05
C LEU A 236 -17.26 21.97 -107.65
N ARG A 237 -17.46 23.12 -106.97
CA ARG A 237 -18.21 24.26 -107.53
C ARG A 237 -17.49 24.87 -108.74
N ILE A 238 -16.16 25.04 -108.67
CA ILE A 238 -15.35 25.52 -109.80
C ILE A 238 -15.46 24.56 -110.98
N ALA A 239 -15.29 23.25 -110.75
CA ALA A 239 -15.40 22.22 -111.77
C ALA A 239 -16.81 22.17 -112.40
N LEU A 240 -17.87 22.33 -111.60
CA LEU A 240 -19.25 22.44 -112.10
C LEU A 240 -19.45 23.69 -112.97
N VAL A 241 -18.93 24.85 -112.55
CA VAL A 241 -19.02 26.10 -113.34
C VAL A 241 -18.19 26.00 -114.63
N GLU A 242 -16.98 25.46 -114.59
CA GLU A 242 -16.16 25.23 -115.79
C GLU A 242 -16.84 24.22 -116.73
N LYS A 243 -17.41 23.13 -116.21
CA LYS A 243 -18.23 22.18 -116.97
C LYS A 243 -19.41 22.87 -117.65
N ASP A 244 -20.15 23.71 -116.93
CA ASP A 244 -21.27 24.50 -117.45
C ASP A 244 -20.83 25.45 -118.58
N VAL A 245 -19.65 26.08 -118.44
CA VAL A 245 -19.06 26.95 -119.48
C VAL A 245 -18.64 26.13 -120.70
N VAL A 246 -18.10 24.94 -120.51
CA VAL A 246 -17.74 24.00 -121.59
C VAL A 246 -18.99 23.48 -122.30
N GLU A 247 -20.05 23.09 -121.59
CA GLU A 247 -21.33 22.71 -122.22
C GLU A 247 -21.94 23.89 -122.98
N LYS A 248 -21.89 25.12 -122.45
CA LYS A 248 -22.35 26.34 -123.14
C LYS A 248 -21.49 26.70 -124.36
N SER A 249 -20.19 26.39 -124.38
CA SER A 249 -19.34 26.60 -125.55
C SER A 249 -19.54 25.50 -126.62
N LEU A 250 -19.71 24.25 -126.19
CA LEU A 250 -20.02 23.11 -127.05
C LEU A 250 -21.39 23.25 -127.73
N ASN A 251 -22.39 23.79 -127.01
CA ASN A 251 -23.72 24.07 -127.55
C ASN A 251 -23.75 25.23 -128.55
N ARG A 252 -22.72 26.10 -128.59
CA ARG A 252 -22.55 27.11 -129.64
C ARG A 252 -21.98 26.53 -130.95
N LEU A 253 -21.33 25.36 -130.90
CA LEU A 253 -20.82 24.64 -132.07
C LEU A 253 -21.92 23.79 -132.74
N LYS A 254 -22.86 24.47 -133.42
CA LYS A 254 -23.94 23.81 -134.18
C LYS A 254 -23.52 23.44 -135.62
N GLY A 255 -22.59 22.49 -135.76
CA GLY A 255 -22.17 21.90 -137.04
C GLY A 255 -20.86 21.12 -136.95
N ASN A 256 -20.75 20.02 -137.71
CA ASN A 256 -19.59 19.12 -137.90
C ASN A 256 -18.92 18.46 -136.66
N ASN A 257 -18.66 17.14 -136.76
CA ASN A 257 -18.08 16.34 -135.69
C ASN A 257 -16.59 16.64 -135.43
N GLU A 258 -15.78 16.87 -136.48
CA GLU A 258 -14.34 17.20 -136.34
C GLU A 258 -14.09 18.43 -135.47
N GLN A 259 -14.85 19.51 -135.66
CA GLN A 259 -14.64 20.78 -134.95
C GLN A 259 -14.96 20.65 -133.45
N LYS A 260 -15.97 19.84 -133.09
CA LYS A 260 -16.26 19.51 -131.68
C LYS A 260 -15.13 18.69 -131.05
N ARG A 261 -14.54 17.76 -131.80
CA ARG A 261 -13.48 16.86 -131.30
C ARG A 261 -12.18 17.60 -131.02
N VAL A 262 -11.80 18.56 -131.88
CA VAL A 262 -10.62 19.41 -131.66
C VAL A 262 -10.84 20.40 -130.51
N ALA A 263 -12.03 21.00 -130.40
CA ALA A 263 -12.36 21.88 -129.28
C ALA A 263 -12.36 21.12 -127.93
N LEU A 264 -12.90 19.91 -127.88
CA LEU A 264 -12.85 19.04 -126.70
C LEU A 264 -11.41 18.74 -126.25
N LEU A 265 -10.49 18.47 -127.19
CA LEU A 265 -9.08 18.22 -126.89
C LEU A 265 -8.37 19.47 -126.33
N GLN A 266 -8.54 20.63 -126.96
CA GLN A 266 -7.93 21.89 -126.46
C GLN A 266 -8.51 22.36 -125.12
N ILE A 267 -9.79 22.07 -124.86
CA ILE A 267 -10.44 22.34 -123.56
C ILE A 267 -9.89 21.39 -122.49
N ALA A 268 -9.75 20.09 -122.80
CA ALA A 268 -9.15 19.12 -121.88
C ALA A 268 -7.68 19.46 -121.57
N GLU A 269 -6.90 19.86 -122.56
CA GLU A 269 -5.50 20.28 -122.42
C GLU A 269 -5.35 21.50 -121.50
N ARG A 270 -6.19 22.54 -121.69
CA ARG A 270 -6.21 23.72 -120.80
C ARG A 270 -6.74 23.42 -119.41
N GLY A 271 -7.72 22.52 -119.28
CA GLY A 271 -8.21 22.05 -117.98
C GLY A 271 -7.09 21.37 -117.19
N LEU A 272 -6.40 20.41 -117.82
CA LEU A 272 -5.32 19.63 -117.20
C LEU A 272 -4.15 20.49 -116.73
N GLN A 273 -3.78 21.53 -117.50
CA GLN A 273 -2.78 22.53 -117.08
C GLN A 273 -3.24 23.38 -115.89
N LYS A 274 -4.52 23.76 -115.81
CA LYS A 274 -5.07 24.54 -114.69
C LYS A 274 -5.11 23.77 -113.36
N VAL A 275 -5.38 22.47 -113.39
CA VAL A 275 -5.33 21.59 -112.20
C VAL A 275 -3.94 20.99 -111.94
N GLY A 276 -2.88 21.56 -112.53
CA GLY A 276 -1.50 21.29 -112.15
C GLY A 276 -0.89 19.97 -112.65
N PHE A 277 -1.57 19.20 -113.50
CA PHE A 277 -1.04 17.96 -114.07
C PHE A 277 -0.14 18.23 -115.30
N GLY A 278 1.01 18.86 -115.05
CA GLY A 278 2.08 19.09 -116.03
C GLY A 278 3.33 18.27 -115.71
N PHE A 279 3.80 17.46 -116.66
CA PHE A 279 5.05 16.67 -116.53
C PHE A 279 6.27 17.57 -116.24
N MET A 280 6.93 17.36 -115.10
CA MET A 280 8.20 18.03 -114.78
C MET A 280 9.39 17.13 -115.12
N MET A 281 10.08 17.44 -116.22
CA MET A 281 11.40 16.88 -116.55
C MET A 281 12.46 17.91 -116.17
N GLY A 282 13.43 17.53 -115.33
CA GLY A 282 14.17 18.46 -114.48
C GLY A 282 15.15 19.43 -115.15
N SER A 283 15.51 20.47 -114.40
CA SER A 283 16.90 20.91 -114.22
C SER A 283 17.05 21.83 -113.00
N ALA A 284 18.14 21.66 -112.26
CA ALA A 284 18.68 22.58 -111.25
C ALA A 284 20.12 22.95 -111.73
N PRO A 285 20.76 24.06 -111.31
CA PRO A 285 20.58 24.74 -110.02
C PRO A 285 20.56 26.29 -110.05
N ASN A 286 20.14 26.91 -108.94
CA ASN A 286 20.97 27.94 -108.29
C ASN A 286 20.50 28.24 -106.85
N GLU A 287 21.47 28.53 -105.98
CA GLU A 287 21.27 29.07 -104.64
C GLU A 287 21.04 30.59 -104.70
N VAL A 288 20.07 31.12 -103.94
CA VAL A 288 20.31 32.10 -102.84
C VAL A 288 19.04 32.24 -101.98
N PRO A 289 19.17 32.61 -100.69
CA PRO A 289 18.05 32.60 -99.75
C PRO A 289 17.24 33.90 -99.81
N VAL A 290 15.94 33.81 -99.53
CA VAL A 290 15.10 34.97 -99.24
C VAL A 290 14.22 34.66 -98.03
N GLU A 291 14.48 35.37 -96.95
CA GLU A 291 13.58 35.55 -95.80
C GLU A 291 12.25 36.10 -96.30
N ASN A 292 11.13 35.75 -95.65
CA ASN A 292 9.97 36.64 -95.75
C ASN A 292 9.13 36.65 -94.49
N LEU A 293 9.03 37.84 -93.89
CA LEU A 293 8.00 38.14 -92.92
C LEU A 293 6.63 38.17 -93.63
N GLY A 294 5.60 37.81 -92.89
CA GLY A 294 4.25 38.31 -93.10
C GLY A 294 3.61 38.57 -91.75
N SER A 295 2.73 39.56 -91.58
CA SER A 295 2.26 40.60 -92.49
C SER A 295 1.44 41.59 -91.64
N ASN A 296 1.24 42.86 -92.01
CA ASN A 296 0.08 43.40 -92.74
C ASN A 296 -0.13 44.84 -92.22
N ALA A 297 -0.83 45.78 -92.86
CA ALA A 297 -1.25 45.94 -94.26
C ALA A 297 -1.90 47.34 -94.42
N GLY A 298 -2.06 47.80 -95.67
CA GLY A 298 -2.93 48.94 -96.01
C GLY A 298 -2.18 50.00 -96.82
N LYS A 299 -2.16 49.93 -98.17
CA LYS A 299 -3.22 50.37 -99.11
C LYS A 299 -3.34 51.91 -99.16
N SER A 300 -3.42 52.59 -100.31
CA SER A 300 -3.62 52.12 -101.70
C SER A 300 -3.22 53.16 -102.76
N SER A 301 -2.86 52.67 -103.97
CA SER A 301 -3.18 53.22 -105.31
C SER A 301 -2.81 54.66 -105.74
N THR A 302 -1.91 54.74 -106.74
CA THR A 302 -2.05 55.37 -108.10
C THR A 302 -2.38 56.89 -108.18
N LEU A 303 -1.94 57.69 -109.16
CA LEU A 303 -1.61 57.41 -110.58
C LEU A 303 -0.60 58.44 -111.18
N GLU A 304 -0.17 58.19 -112.41
CA GLU A 304 0.90 58.89 -113.17
C GLU A 304 0.57 60.31 -113.70
N VAL A 305 1.54 60.89 -114.45
CA VAL A 305 1.47 62.11 -115.29
C VAL A 305 1.64 63.41 -114.44
N SER A 306 2.44 64.43 -114.82
CA SER A 306 2.76 64.92 -116.16
C SER A 306 4.18 65.51 -116.32
N ALA A 307 4.56 65.75 -117.57
CA ALA A 307 5.51 66.80 -117.91
C ALA A 307 4.76 68.12 -118.16
N ALA A 308 5.05 69.16 -117.39
CA ALA A 308 4.92 70.57 -117.81
C ALA A 308 5.67 71.48 -116.82
N MET A 309 6.67 72.20 -117.32
CA MET A 309 7.25 73.36 -116.64
C MET A 309 6.22 74.52 -116.63
N THR A 310 6.34 75.45 -115.66
CA THR A 310 5.75 76.82 -115.65
C THR A 310 4.46 77.05 -114.82
N GLU A 311 4.35 76.50 -113.61
CA GLU A 311 3.46 77.07 -112.56
C GLU A 311 3.98 76.83 -111.12
N LEU A 312 5.30 76.91 -110.93
CA LEU A 312 6.02 76.39 -109.75
C LEU A 312 5.94 77.25 -108.46
N VAL A 313 5.13 78.31 -108.42
CA VAL A 313 5.16 79.28 -107.30
C VAL A 313 3.93 79.21 -106.39
N ASP A 314 2.73 79.00 -106.94
CA ASP A 314 1.49 78.99 -106.14
C ASP A 314 1.19 77.59 -105.53
N VAL A 315 1.49 76.52 -106.28
CA VAL A 315 1.31 75.13 -105.81
C VAL A 315 2.27 74.79 -104.66
N PHE A 316 3.47 75.38 -104.63
CA PHE A 316 4.44 75.14 -103.56
C PHE A 316 3.94 75.64 -102.19
N SER A 317 3.12 76.70 -102.17
CA SER A 317 2.53 77.21 -100.93
C SER A 317 1.51 76.22 -100.36
N HIS A 318 0.62 75.69 -101.21
CA HIS A 318 -0.43 74.77 -100.78
C HIS A 318 0.10 73.34 -100.49
N LEU A 319 1.20 72.93 -101.13
CA LEU A 319 1.90 71.68 -100.79
C LEU A 319 2.59 71.78 -99.41
N LEU A 320 3.22 72.93 -99.09
CA LEU A 320 3.76 73.19 -97.75
C LEU A 320 2.65 73.16 -96.69
N GLU A 321 1.47 73.73 -96.97
CA GLU A 321 0.33 73.66 -96.07
C GLU A 321 -0.14 72.21 -95.85
N LEU A 322 -0.26 71.40 -96.91
CA LEU A 322 -0.70 70.00 -96.81
C LEU A 322 0.33 69.12 -96.07
N GLU A 323 1.62 69.33 -96.32
CA GLU A 323 2.70 68.65 -95.62
C GLU A 323 2.78 69.09 -94.14
N SER A 324 2.59 70.39 -93.86
CA SER A 324 2.51 70.90 -92.49
C SER A 324 1.29 70.35 -91.72
N LEU A 325 0.14 70.15 -92.39
CA LEU A 325 -1.05 69.51 -91.82
C LEU A 325 -0.82 68.02 -91.55
N ASN A 326 -0.14 67.31 -92.46
CA ASN A 326 0.18 65.89 -92.27
C ASN A 326 1.21 65.70 -91.14
N VAL A 327 2.27 66.52 -91.11
CA VAL A 327 3.24 66.57 -90.00
C VAL A 327 2.55 66.95 -88.69
N ALA A 328 1.65 67.94 -88.68
CA ALA A 328 0.87 68.28 -87.49
C ALA A 328 0.00 67.11 -87.02
N SER A 329 -0.68 66.39 -87.92
CA SER A 329 -1.53 65.24 -87.56
C SER A 329 -0.72 64.05 -87.02
N THR A 330 0.47 63.81 -87.56
CA THR A 330 1.36 62.74 -87.09
C THR A 330 1.99 63.09 -85.75
N VAL A 331 2.41 64.34 -85.55
CA VAL A 331 2.86 64.85 -84.24
C VAL A 331 1.72 64.83 -83.21
N GLU A 332 0.50 65.22 -83.57
CA GLU A 332 -0.66 65.17 -82.67
C GLU A 332 -0.98 63.73 -82.25
N ARG A 333 -0.93 62.78 -83.20
CA ARG A 333 -1.07 61.34 -82.91
C ARG A 333 0.03 60.83 -81.99
N ILE A 334 1.29 61.17 -82.23
CA ILE A 334 2.42 60.81 -81.36
C ILE A 334 2.22 61.42 -79.96
N MET A 335 1.82 62.69 -79.85
CA MET A 335 1.53 63.34 -78.57
C MET A 335 0.34 62.72 -77.83
N LYS A 336 -0.71 62.28 -78.54
CA LYS A 336 -1.84 61.54 -77.94
C LYS A 336 -1.38 60.18 -77.42
N ASN A 337 -0.60 59.43 -78.18
CA ASN A 337 -0.03 58.14 -77.75
C ASN A 337 0.89 58.32 -76.52
N LEU A 338 1.85 59.24 -76.57
CA LEU A 338 2.74 59.52 -75.44
C LEU A 338 1.98 59.97 -74.19
N ARG A 339 0.90 60.76 -74.33
CA ARG A 339 0.02 61.12 -73.20
C ARG A 339 -0.70 59.89 -72.63
N GLN A 340 -1.19 58.99 -73.48
CA GLN A 340 -1.80 57.73 -73.05
C GLN A 340 -0.78 56.85 -72.29
N GLU A 341 0.41 56.65 -72.85
CA GLU A 341 1.52 55.92 -72.22
C GLU A 341 1.90 56.54 -70.86
N ILE A 342 2.07 57.86 -70.76
CA ILE A 342 2.36 58.56 -69.49
C ILE A 342 1.24 58.31 -68.46
N THR A 343 -0.04 58.32 -68.86
CA THR A 343 -1.16 58.01 -67.95
C THR A 343 -1.27 56.53 -67.60
N GLN A 344 -0.74 55.62 -68.42
CA GLN A 344 -0.67 54.19 -68.12
C GLN A 344 0.49 53.90 -67.17
N LEU A 345 1.68 54.44 -67.42
CA LEU A 345 2.86 54.31 -66.54
C LEU A 345 2.62 54.91 -65.16
N ARG A 346 1.87 56.02 -65.07
CA ARG A 346 1.45 56.58 -63.77
C ARG A 346 0.50 55.66 -63.00
N ARG A 347 -0.43 55.00 -63.69
CA ARG A 347 -1.34 54.02 -63.06
C ARG A 347 -0.57 52.79 -62.57
N SER A 348 0.31 52.22 -63.38
CA SER A 348 1.12 51.05 -62.97
C SER A 348 2.11 51.38 -61.85
N LEU A 349 2.64 52.61 -61.81
CA LEU A 349 3.48 53.07 -60.69
C LEU A 349 2.67 53.17 -59.39
N GLU A 350 1.45 53.69 -59.44
CA GLU A 350 0.60 53.83 -58.26
C GLU A 350 0.07 52.47 -57.79
N GLU A 351 -0.28 51.57 -58.71
CA GLU A 351 -0.61 50.16 -58.44
C GLU A 351 0.56 49.46 -57.74
N SER A 352 1.78 49.58 -58.28
CA SER A 352 3.00 49.03 -57.67
C SER A 352 3.30 49.59 -56.28
N ARG A 353 3.01 50.88 -56.02
CA ARG A 353 3.11 51.47 -54.67
C ARG A 353 2.08 50.87 -53.72
N SER A 354 0.82 50.76 -54.14
CA SER A 354 -0.24 50.18 -53.30
C SER A 354 0.04 48.71 -52.96
N ASP A 355 0.63 47.94 -53.88
CA ASP A 355 1.08 46.58 -53.60
C ASP A 355 2.29 46.54 -52.65
N THR A 356 3.21 47.50 -52.76
CA THR A 356 4.35 47.63 -51.85
C THR A 356 3.89 47.96 -50.42
N GLU A 357 2.97 48.92 -50.26
CA GLU A 357 2.35 49.26 -48.98
C GLU A 357 1.57 48.07 -48.39
N ARG A 358 0.84 47.34 -49.23
CA ARG A 358 0.14 46.11 -48.82
C ARG A 358 1.10 45.05 -48.32
N LEU A 359 2.19 44.77 -49.06
CA LEU A 359 3.23 43.83 -48.66
C LEU A 359 3.93 44.28 -47.36
N GLN A 360 4.27 45.56 -47.23
CA GLN A 360 4.82 46.12 -45.99
C GLN A 360 3.87 45.88 -44.80
N SER A 361 2.57 46.16 -44.95
CA SER A 361 1.59 45.93 -43.89
C SER A 361 1.43 44.44 -43.49
N LEU A 362 1.68 43.52 -44.42
CA LEU A 362 1.69 42.08 -44.15
C LEU A 362 2.98 41.67 -43.41
N THR A 363 4.13 42.21 -43.83
CA THR A 363 5.42 42.00 -43.17
C THR A 363 5.42 42.55 -41.75
N GLU A 364 4.86 43.74 -41.51
CA GLU A 364 4.71 44.32 -40.18
C GLU A 364 3.82 43.47 -39.26
N LYS A 365 2.68 42.98 -39.77
CA LYS A 365 1.80 42.04 -39.04
C LYS A 365 2.49 40.71 -38.73
N GLN A 366 3.27 40.18 -39.67
CA GLN A 366 4.08 38.97 -39.44
C GLN A 366 5.16 39.22 -38.38
N ALA A 367 5.88 40.33 -38.44
CA ALA A 367 6.89 40.70 -37.46
C ALA A 367 6.30 40.89 -36.05
N GLN A 368 5.14 41.54 -35.94
CA GLN A 368 4.42 41.68 -34.67
C GLN A 368 4.03 40.30 -34.12
N LYS A 369 3.42 39.42 -34.93
CA LYS A 369 3.04 38.07 -34.49
C LYS A 369 4.24 37.22 -34.08
N ILE A 370 5.37 37.37 -34.78
CA ILE A 370 6.64 36.71 -34.38
C ILE A 370 7.11 37.23 -33.02
N ALA A 371 7.06 38.54 -32.77
CA ALA A 371 7.44 39.12 -31.48
C ALA A 371 6.50 38.66 -30.33
N GLU A 372 5.18 38.65 -30.56
CA GLU A 372 4.19 38.14 -29.59
C GLU A 372 4.42 36.65 -29.28
N ASN A 373 4.58 35.81 -30.31
CA ASN A 373 4.94 34.40 -30.13
C ASN A 373 6.28 34.22 -29.39
N THR A 374 7.28 35.07 -29.65
CA THR A 374 8.59 35.00 -28.98
C THR A 374 8.48 35.30 -27.49
N LEU A 375 7.61 36.23 -27.09
CA LEU A 375 7.33 36.49 -25.68
C LEU A 375 6.57 35.32 -25.04
N TYR A 376 5.55 34.79 -25.72
CA TYR A 376 4.77 33.65 -25.21
C TYR A 376 5.63 32.39 -25.01
N ILE A 377 6.57 32.10 -25.92
CA ILE A 377 7.54 31.00 -25.76
C ILE A 377 8.38 31.20 -24.50
N LYS A 378 8.90 32.40 -24.25
CA LYS A 378 9.67 32.69 -23.03
C LYS A 378 8.85 32.53 -21.75
N GLU A 379 7.58 32.95 -21.75
CA GLU A 379 6.71 32.70 -20.60
C GLU A 379 6.42 31.20 -20.38
N LEU A 380 6.51 30.36 -21.42
CA LEU A 380 6.41 28.91 -21.27
C LEU A 380 7.71 28.33 -20.73
N GLU A 381 8.87 28.76 -21.25
CA GLU A 381 10.21 28.39 -20.76
C GLU A 381 10.39 28.74 -19.27
N ASP A 382 9.98 29.95 -18.86
CA ASP A 382 10.02 30.39 -17.45
C ASP A 382 9.09 29.54 -16.55
N ARG A 383 7.89 29.19 -17.03
CA ARG A 383 6.98 28.28 -16.29
C ARG A 383 7.55 26.87 -16.20
N GLU A 384 8.17 26.36 -17.27
CA GLU A 384 8.82 25.05 -17.30
C GLU A 384 9.98 24.99 -16.30
N MET A 385 10.83 26.03 -16.24
CA MET A 385 11.90 26.12 -15.23
C MET A 385 11.36 26.11 -13.79
N VAL A 386 10.28 26.85 -13.51
CA VAL A 386 9.65 26.86 -12.18
C VAL A 386 9.04 25.49 -11.85
N PHE A 387 8.37 24.84 -12.79
CA PHE A 387 7.83 23.50 -12.57
C PHE A 387 8.95 22.46 -12.36
N ALA A 388 10.06 22.54 -13.09
CA ALA A 388 11.22 21.68 -12.89
C ALA A 388 11.81 21.84 -11.49
N GLN A 389 12.01 23.08 -11.02
CA GLN A 389 12.49 23.37 -9.66
C GLN A 389 11.52 22.84 -8.58
N ASN A 390 10.22 23.06 -8.73
CA ASN A 390 9.22 22.55 -7.80
C ASN A 390 9.20 21.01 -7.75
N VAL A 391 9.42 20.34 -8.89
CA VAL A 391 9.53 18.87 -8.94
C VAL A 391 10.82 18.39 -8.27
N GLU A 392 11.95 19.08 -8.47
CA GLU A 392 13.21 18.76 -7.78
C GLU A 392 13.10 18.94 -6.26
N GLU A 393 12.42 19.99 -5.78
CA GLU A 393 12.15 20.23 -4.36
C GLU A 393 11.26 19.14 -3.74
N LEU A 394 10.13 18.81 -4.39
CA LEU A 394 9.25 17.72 -3.95
C LEU A 394 9.96 16.35 -3.96
N LEU A 395 10.86 16.09 -4.93
CA LEU A 395 11.68 14.88 -4.96
C LEU A 395 12.74 14.82 -3.85
N LEU A 396 13.10 15.97 -3.25
CA LEU A 396 13.97 16.04 -2.08
C LEU A 396 13.16 15.77 -0.80
N GLU A 397 12.02 16.44 -0.63
CA GLU A 397 11.09 16.22 0.49
C GLU A 397 10.59 14.76 0.55
N MET A 398 10.30 14.14 -0.60
CA MET A 398 9.98 12.71 -0.68
C MET A 398 11.10 11.82 -0.14
N LYS A 399 12.38 12.13 -0.43
CA LYS A 399 13.51 11.34 0.07
C LYS A 399 13.72 11.52 1.57
N GLU A 400 13.59 12.74 2.08
CA GLU A 400 13.70 13.01 3.51
C GLU A 400 12.58 12.28 4.29
N THR A 401 11.35 12.30 3.78
CA THR A 401 10.23 11.56 4.39
C THR A 401 10.36 10.04 4.24
N GLU A 402 10.92 9.52 3.13
CA GLU A 402 11.28 8.10 3.00
C GLU A 402 12.35 7.67 4.02
N GLU A 403 13.38 8.48 4.23
CA GLU A 403 14.41 8.26 5.26
C GLU A 403 13.82 8.32 6.68
N GLU A 404 12.84 9.19 6.94
CA GLU A 404 12.08 9.20 8.20
C GLU A 404 11.28 7.93 8.40
N VAL A 405 10.51 7.49 7.40
CA VAL A 405 9.76 6.24 7.45
C VAL A 405 10.69 5.03 7.66
N ALA A 406 11.90 5.05 7.09
CA ALA A 406 12.92 4.03 7.35
C ALA A 406 13.40 4.05 8.82
N ARG A 407 13.72 5.22 9.37
CA ARG A 407 14.10 5.40 10.79
C ARG A 407 13.01 4.93 11.76
N TRP A 408 11.75 5.29 11.51
CA TRP A 408 10.62 4.86 12.33
C TRP A 408 10.39 3.34 12.25
N ARG A 409 10.57 2.74 11.07
CA ARG A 409 10.50 1.28 10.89
C ARG A 409 11.55 0.55 11.71
N GLU A 410 12.81 0.98 11.64
CA GLU A 410 13.91 0.37 12.42
C GLU A 410 13.64 0.47 13.93
N ALA A 411 13.14 1.62 14.41
CA ALA A 411 12.75 1.79 15.81
C ALA A 411 11.64 0.80 16.23
N CYS A 412 10.59 0.65 15.41
CA CYS A 412 9.53 -0.33 15.68
C CYS A 412 10.04 -1.79 15.66
N GLU A 413 10.96 -2.14 14.76
CA GLU A 413 11.56 -3.48 14.72
C GLU A 413 12.39 -3.78 15.99
N LEU A 414 13.15 -2.79 16.47
CA LEU A 414 13.90 -2.88 17.73
C LEU A 414 12.97 -3.00 18.96
N GLU A 415 11.87 -2.24 19.01
CA GLU A 415 10.86 -2.36 20.07
C GLU A 415 10.17 -3.72 20.08
N VAL A 416 9.86 -4.29 18.91
CA VAL A 416 9.29 -5.64 18.79
C VAL A 416 10.25 -6.71 19.29
N GLU A 417 11.53 -6.65 18.91
CA GLU A 417 12.53 -7.63 19.37
C GLU A 417 12.82 -7.46 20.88
N ALA A 418 12.82 -6.23 21.41
CA ALA A 418 12.89 -5.98 22.86
C ALA A 418 11.67 -6.57 23.60
N GLY A 419 10.45 -6.34 23.08
CA GLY A 419 9.21 -6.90 23.63
C GLY A 419 9.21 -8.43 23.63
N LYS A 420 9.69 -9.05 22.55
CA LYS A 420 9.87 -10.51 22.44
C LYS A 420 10.83 -11.06 23.50
N ASN A 421 11.99 -10.42 23.69
CA ASN A 421 12.94 -10.80 24.74
C ASN A 421 12.31 -10.75 26.14
N VAL A 422 11.53 -9.71 26.45
CA VAL A 422 10.79 -9.59 27.73
C VAL A 422 9.74 -10.71 27.87
N VAL A 423 9.02 -11.08 26.80
CA VAL A 423 8.08 -12.22 26.84
C VAL A 423 8.82 -13.53 27.12
N GLU A 424 9.94 -13.80 26.46
CA GLU A 424 10.74 -15.00 26.70
C GLU A 424 11.28 -15.08 28.14
N GLU A 425 11.65 -13.95 28.75
CA GLU A 425 12.03 -13.91 30.17
C GLU A 425 10.85 -14.16 31.11
N ARG A 426 9.67 -13.59 30.83
CA ARG A 426 8.45 -13.84 31.59
C ARG A 426 7.99 -15.29 31.50
N ASP A 427 8.19 -15.95 30.36
CA ASP A 427 7.91 -17.38 30.20
C ASP A 427 8.87 -18.25 31.00
N LYS A 428 10.17 -17.92 31.03
CA LYS A 428 11.16 -18.59 31.90
C LYS A 428 10.76 -18.49 33.39
N VAL A 429 10.38 -17.29 33.85
CA VAL A 429 9.89 -17.08 35.23
C VAL A 429 8.60 -17.85 35.49
N THR A 430 7.65 -17.85 34.53
CA THR A 430 6.38 -18.58 34.64
C THR A 430 6.60 -20.09 34.73
N LEU A 431 7.60 -20.64 34.03
CA LEU A 431 7.99 -22.06 34.13
C LEU A 431 8.56 -22.37 35.52
N ILE A 432 9.43 -21.52 36.07
CA ILE A 432 10.00 -21.68 37.42
C ILE A 432 8.88 -21.65 38.47
N LEU A 433 8.00 -20.65 38.43
CA LEU A 433 6.88 -20.52 39.38
C LEU A 433 5.91 -21.70 39.29
N LYS A 434 5.65 -22.25 38.09
CA LYS A 434 4.86 -23.49 37.93
C LYS A 434 5.53 -24.70 38.57
N GLN A 435 6.86 -24.83 38.47
CA GLN A 435 7.60 -25.90 39.14
C GLN A 435 7.60 -25.75 40.67
N GLU A 436 7.70 -24.53 41.19
CA GLU A 436 7.61 -24.26 42.63
C GLU A 436 6.20 -24.47 43.18
N LEU A 437 5.17 -24.10 42.42
CA LEU A 437 3.78 -24.41 42.74
C LEU A 437 3.54 -25.92 42.84
N GLU A 438 4.04 -26.71 41.89
CA GLU A 438 3.85 -28.17 41.94
C GLU A 438 4.67 -28.81 43.08
N LYS A 439 5.89 -28.31 43.38
CA LYS A 439 6.67 -28.73 44.56
C LYS A 439 5.93 -28.46 45.87
N THR A 440 5.36 -27.27 46.05
CA THR A 440 4.62 -26.89 47.26
C THR A 440 3.32 -27.67 47.39
N LYS A 441 2.62 -27.92 46.27
CA LYS A 441 1.44 -28.79 46.22
C LYS A 441 1.76 -30.24 46.62
N MET A 442 2.82 -30.85 46.07
CA MET A 442 3.28 -32.18 46.49
C MET A 442 3.64 -32.22 47.99
N ALA A 443 4.30 -31.19 48.52
CA ALA A 443 4.62 -31.09 49.93
C ALA A 443 3.35 -30.97 50.82
N LEU A 444 2.34 -30.23 50.35
CA LEU A 444 1.03 -30.12 51.00
C LEU A 444 0.26 -31.45 50.97
N ASP A 445 0.26 -32.18 49.86
CA ASP A 445 -0.38 -33.50 49.77
C ASP A 445 0.26 -34.51 50.73
N ILE A 446 1.60 -34.49 50.86
CA ILE A 446 2.34 -35.30 51.84
C ILE A 446 1.98 -34.88 53.28
N SER A 447 1.83 -33.58 53.58
CA SER A 447 1.48 -33.12 54.93
C SER A 447 0.03 -33.45 55.29
N ASN A 448 -0.90 -33.34 54.34
CA ASN A 448 -2.29 -33.78 54.46
C ASN A 448 -2.39 -35.30 54.69
N GLY A 449 -1.58 -36.10 53.98
CA GLY A 449 -1.47 -37.54 54.23
C GLY A 449 -1.00 -37.86 55.65
N LYS A 450 0.03 -37.16 56.14
CA LYS A 450 0.51 -37.29 57.53
C LYS A 450 -0.53 -36.85 58.56
N LEU A 451 -1.33 -35.83 58.25
CA LEU A 451 -2.40 -35.34 59.12
C LEU A 451 -3.50 -36.39 59.26
N LYS A 452 -3.98 -36.96 58.15
CA LYS A 452 -4.95 -38.07 58.15
C LYS A 452 -4.47 -39.28 58.95
N LEU A 453 -3.21 -39.69 58.78
CA LEU A 453 -2.63 -40.78 59.59
C LEU A 453 -2.58 -40.47 61.09
N LYS A 454 -2.45 -39.19 61.49
CA LYS A 454 -2.56 -38.78 62.90
C LYS A 454 -4.00 -38.76 63.39
N GLU A 455 -4.95 -38.38 62.56
CA GLU A 455 -6.39 -38.46 62.86
C GLU A 455 -6.83 -39.91 63.06
N ASP A 456 -6.45 -40.81 62.15
CA ASP A 456 -6.71 -42.25 62.24
C ASP A 456 -6.06 -42.87 63.49
N LEU A 457 -4.82 -42.49 63.81
CA LEU A 457 -4.12 -42.96 65.01
C LEU A 457 -4.76 -42.43 66.30
N ALA A 458 -5.21 -41.17 66.32
CA ALA A 458 -5.95 -40.59 67.44
C ALA A 458 -7.32 -41.29 67.63
N ALA A 459 -8.04 -41.55 66.54
CA ALA A 459 -9.30 -42.29 66.57
C ALA A 459 -9.09 -43.74 67.07
N ALA A 460 -8.04 -44.42 66.62
CA ALA A 460 -7.68 -45.76 67.10
C ALA A 460 -7.28 -45.76 68.59
N ALA A 461 -6.51 -44.75 69.04
CA ALA A 461 -6.15 -44.59 70.45
C ALA A 461 -7.38 -44.32 71.33
N MET A 462 -8.29 -43.45 70.91
CA MET A 462 -9.56 -43.20 71.60
C MET A 462 -10.44 -44.46 71.66
N ALA A 463 -10.53 -45.22 70.57
CA ALA A 463 -11.26 -46.49 70.54
C ALA A 463 -10.63 -47.54 71.47
N ALA A 464 -9.29 -47.64 71.51
CA ALA A 464 -8.56 -48.55 72.39
C ALA A 464 -8.73 -48.15 73.87
N GLN A 465 -8.66 -46.85 74.19
CA GLN A 465 -8.96 -46.33 75.54
C GLN A 465 -10.39 -46.68 75.95
N ALA A 466 -11.38 -46.39 75.11
CA ALA A 466 -12.78 -46.71 75.40
C ALA A 466 -13.03 -48.23 75.51
N ALA A 467 -12.22 -49.08 74.89
CA ALA A 467 -12.26 -50.53 75.08
C ALA A 467 -11.62 -50.95 76.42
N ALA A 468 -10.50 -50.35 76.79
CA ALA A 468 -9.81 -50.59 78.07
C ALA A 468 -10.67 -50.13 79.27
N GLU A 469 -11.31 -48.96 79.18
CA GLU A 469 -12.24 -48.45 80.21
C GLU A 469 -13.44 -49.38 80.40
N ARG A 470 -14.05 -49.88 79.33
CA ARG A 470 -15.12 -50.89 79.43
C ARG A 470 -14.63 -52.20 80.05
N SER A 471 -13.41 -52.63 79.72
CA SER A 471 -12.79 -53.83 80.32
C SER A 471 -12.55 -53.66 81.82
N LEU A 472 -12.07 -52.48 82.24
CA LEU A 472 -11.88 -52.12 83.65
C LEU A 472 -13.22 -52.07 84.40
N GLN A 473 -14.24 -51.41 83.85
CA GLN A 473 -15.60 -51.37 84.42
C GLN A 473 -16.19 -52.78 84.61
N LEU A 474 -15.96 -53.70 83.67
CA LEU A 474 -16.38 -55.10 83.79
C LEU A 474 -15.55 -55.89 84.81
N ALA A 475 -14.28 -55.54 85.03
CA ALA A 475 -13.45 -56.12 86.07
C ALA A 475 -13.89 -55.63 87.46
N ASP A 476 -14.18 -54.34 87.60
CA ASP A 476 -14.66 -53.72 88.82
C ASP A 476 -16.06 -54.22 89.21
N SER A 477 -16.98 -54.38 88.24
CA SER A 477 -18.32 -54.94 88.52
C SER A 477 -18.22 -56.39 88.99
N ARG A 478 -17.41 -57.23 88.34
CA ARG A 478 -17.13 -58.61 88.78
C ARG A 478 -16.45 -58.66 90.14
N ALA A 479 -15.54 -57.72 90.42
CA ALA A 479 -14.88 -57.64 91.72
C ALA A 479 -15.86 -57.23 92.83
N ALA A 480 -16.83 -56.35 92.54
CA ALA A 480 -17.90 -56.00 93.46
C ALA A 480 -18.83 -57.20 93.72
N GLU A 481 -19.32 -57.88 92.67
CA GLU A 481 -20.11 -59.12 92.78
C GLU A 481 -19.40 -60.20 93.62
N LEU A 482 -18.09 -60.37 93.43
CA LEU A 482 -17.29 -61.31 94.23
C LEU A 482 -17.11 -60.87 95.69
N ARG A 483 -17.01 -59.56 95.97
CA ARG A 483 -16.99 -59.04 97.36
C ARG A 483 -18.33 -59.30 98.04
N GLU A 484 -19.45 -58.94 97.42
CA GLU A 484 -20.80 -59.25 97.95
C GLU A 484 -20.97 -60.75 98.23
N ARG A 485 -20.45 -61.61 97.34
CA ARG A 485 -20.47 -63.07 97.53
C ARG A 485 -19.61 -63.52 98.71
N ILE A 486 -18.44 -62.92 98.91
CA ILE A 486 -17.56 -63.19 100.05
C ILE A 486 -18.19 -62.69 101.35
N GLU A 487 -18.75 -61.48 101.36
CA GLU A 487 -19.43 -60.87 102.50
C GLU A 487 -20.63 -61.71 102.94
N GLU A 488 -21.46 -62.20 102.01
CA GLU A 488 -22.56 -63.13 102.33
C GLU A 488 -22.06 -64.48 102.85
N LEU A 489 -20.96 -65.03 102.31
CA LEU A 489 -20.34 -66.25 102.85
C LEU A 489 -19.74 -66.03 104.25
N THR A 490 -19.15 -64.86 104.51
CA THR A 490 -18.66 -64.46 105.84
C THR A 490 -19.82 -64.28 106.82
N ARG A 491 -20.92 -63.65 106.40
CA ARG A 491 -22.16 -63.52 107.18
C ARG A 491 -22.75 -64.88 107.52
N GLN A 492 -22.73 -65.83 106.57
CA GLN A 492 -23.14 -67.22 106.79
C GLN A 492 -22.19 -67.96 107.75
N LEU A 493 -20.88 -67.69 107.70
CA LEU A 493 -19.90 -68.21 108.67
C LEU A 493 -20.13 -67.63 110.07
N GLU A 494 -20.38 -66.33 110.21
CA GLU A 494 -20.70 -65.69 111.49
C GLU A 494 -22.04 -66.18 112.07
N GLU A 495 -23.05 -66.41 111.23
CA GLU A 495 -24.31 -67.08 111.62
C GLU A 495 -24.09 -68.53 112.06
N ALA A 496 -23.20 -69.28 111.39
CA ALA A 496 -22.85 -70.64 111.79
C ALA A 496 -22.04 -70.65 113.09
N GLU A 497 -21.05 -69.76 113.23
CA GLU A 497 -20.22 -69.64 114.43
C GLU A 497 -21.04 -69.16 115.63
N SER A 498 -21.97 -68.23 115.46
CA SER A 498 -22.88 -67.80 116.54
C SER A 498 -23.88 -68.91 116.94
N ARG A 499 -24.27 -69.80 116.03
CA ARG A 499 -25.02 -71.03 116.36
C ARG A 499 -24.14 -72.04 117.12
N ASP A 500 -22.86 -72.17 116.77
CA ASP A 500 -21.88 -73.02 117.48
C ASP A 500 -21.46 -72.43 118.84
N ARG A 501 -21.38 -71.11 119.01
CA ARG A 501 -21.14 -70.46 120.32
C ARG A 501 -22.24 -70.76 121.33
N ASN A 502 -23.47 -71.02 120.87
CA ASN A 502 -24.57 -71.52 121.70
C ASN A 502 -24.55 -73.05 121.90
N ARG A 503 -23.61 -73.77 121.27
CA ARG A 503 -23.46 -75.23 121.34
C ARG A 503 -22.00 -75.68 121.25
N LEU A 504 -21.18 -75.38 122.26
CA LEU A 504 -20.36 -76.35 123.02
C LEU A 504 -19.24 -75.71 123.84
N ARG A 505 -18.95 -76.33 124.99
CA ARG A 505 -17.74 -76.08 125.78
C ARG A 505 -16.54 -76.81 125.15
N VAL A 506 -15.45 -76.07 124.92
CA VAL A 506 -14.04 -76.54 124.91
C VAL A 506 -13.65 -77.57 123.84
N ARG A 507 -12.76 -77.15 122.92
CA ARG A 507 -11.37 -77.66 122.82
C ARG A 507 -10.55 -76.77 121.89
N HIS A 508 -9.33 -76.41 122.33
CA HIS A 508 -8.34 -75.84 121.43
C HIS A 508 -7.92 -76.93 120.44
N VAL A 509 -8.11 -76.69 119.14
CA VAL A 509 -7.51 -77.50 118.08
C VAL A 509 -6.66 -76.56 117.24
N CYS A 510 -5.36 -76.57 117.52
CA CYS A 510 -4.37 -75.97 116.65
C CYS A 510 -4.39 -76.69 115.28
N TRP A 511 -4.61 -75.95 114.19
CA TRP A 511 -4.46 -76.51 112.85
C TRP A 511 -3.08 -76.14 112.27
N PRO A 512 -2.38 -77.05 111.56
CA PRO A 512 -0.96 -76.89 111.31
C PRO A 512 -0.68 -76.12 110.02
N TRP A 513 0.29 -75.19 110.09
CA TRP A 513 1.02 -74.78 108.90
C TRP A 513 1.67 -76.00 108.24
N ARG A 514 1.30 -76.29 106.99
CA ARG A 514 2.00 -77.27 106.16
C ARG A 514 2.49 -76.57 104.90
N ALA A 515 3.80 -76.32 104.85
CA ALA A 515 4.45 -75.71 103.70
C ALA A 515 4.36 -76.62 102.47
N LEU A 516 3.46 -76.30 101.54
CA LEU A 516 3.40 -76.93 100.23
C LEU A 516 4.37 -76.23 99.27
N LYS A 517 5.62 -76.67 99.33
CA LYS A 517 6.65 -76.40 98.34
C LYS A 517 6.31 -77.16 97.07
N VAL A 518 5.86 -76.46 96.03
CA VAL A 518 5.66 -77.02 94.67
C VAL A 518 6.75 -76.49 93.75
N ASN A 519 7.46 -77.39 93.09
CA ASN A 519 8.58 -77.07 92.20
C ASN A 519 8.10 -76.65 90.79
N PRO A 520 8.87 -75.82 90.06
CA PRO A 520 8.60 -75.50 88.66
C PRO A 520 9.32 -76.46 87.69
N ALA A 521 8.61 -77.44 87.13
CA ALA A 521 8.96 -78.24 85.93
C ALA A 521 7.85 -79.29 85.70
N SER A 522 7.46 -79.71 84.49
CA SER A 522 7.71 -79.26 83.10
C SER A 522 6.71 -80.00 82.17
N ASN A 523 6.79 -79.77 80.85
CA ASN A 523 6.19 -80.59 79.76
C ASN A 523 4.66 -80.44 79.50
N THR A 524 4.15 -80.42 78.25
CA THR A 524 4.83 -80.61 76.94
C THR A 524 4.08 -79.97 75.75
N ASN A 525 4.86 -79.37 74.84
CA ASN A 525 4.74 -79.37 73.37
C ASN A 525 3.36 -79.25 72.68
N THR A 526 3.24 -78.19 71.88
CA THR A 526 3.06 -78.37 70.42
C THR A 526 4.08 -77.51 69.67
N ARG A 527 4.76 -78.09 68.69
CA ARG A 527 5.76 -77.41 67.83
C ARG A 527 5.06 -76.67 66.69
N VAL A 528 5.66 -75.57 66.22
CA VAL A 528 6.23 -75.37 64.86
C VAL A 528 6.77 -73.93 64.76
N GLY A 529 7.86 -73.69 64.01
CA GLY A 529 8.23 -72.34 63.56
C GLY A 529 9.48 -71.72 64.19
N SER A 530 10.65 -72.30 63.93
CA SER A 530 11.94 -71.62 64.17
C SER A 530 12.17 -70.56 63.08
N VAL A 531 12.24 -69.28 63.43
CA VAL A 531 12.93 -68.25 62.63
C VAL A 531 13.83 -67.41 63.53
N ARG A 532 15.05 -67.16 63.07
CA ARG A 532 16.08 -66.39 63.77
C ARG A 532 15.62 -64.94 63.99
N ARG A 533 16.09 -64.33 65.08
CA ARG A 533 16.30 -62.87 65.09
C ARG A 533 17.33 -62.55 64.01
N MET A 534 16.91 -61.90 62.93
CA MET A 534 17.79 -61.06 62.14
C MET A 534 17.34 -59.62 62.39
N LEU A 535 18.27 -58.79 62.86
CA LEU A 535 18.12 -57.34 62.81
C LEU A 535 18.23 -56.93 61.34
N PRO A 536 17.26 -56.19 60.79
CA PRO A 536 17.51 -55.37 59.61
C PRO A 536 18.22 -54.09 60.07
N GLU A 537 19.40 -53.85 59.51
CA GLU A 537 20.08 -52.57 59.65
C GLU A 537 19.21 -51.46 59.03
N MET A 538 19.00 -50.36 59.75
CA MET A 538 18.45 -49.15 59.15
C MET A 538 19.55 -48.44 58.35
N GLN A 539 19.68 -48.81 57.07
CA GLN A 539 20.50 -48.08 56.13
C GLN A 539 19.68 -47.71 54.88
N ALA A 540 19.18 -46.46 54.88
CA ALA A 540 18.71 -45.73 53.71
C ALA A 540 19.20 -44.29 53.91
N LEU A 541 20.36 -43.95 53.33
CA LEU A 541 20.49 -43.37 51.98
C LEU A 541 20.02 -41.91 51.93
N LEU A 542 21.00 -41.03 52.18
CA LEU A 542 21.15 -39.81 51.40
C LEU A 542 21.49 -40.20 49.96
N HIS A 543 20.63 -39.85 49.00
CA HIS A 543 20.99 -39.12 47.77
C HIS A 543 19.74 -38.79 46.94
#